data_AF-A0A1J0WFI7-F1
#
_entry.id   AF-A0A1J0WFI7-F1
#
_cell.length_a   1.000
_cell.length_b   1.000
_cell.length_c   1.000
_cell.angle_alpha   90.00
_cell.angle_beta   90.00
_cell.angle_gamma   90.00
#
_symmetry.space_group_name_H-M   'P 1'
#
loop_
_entity.id
_entity.type
_entity.pdbx_description
1 polymer ?
#
loop_
_entity_poly.entity_id
_entity_poly.type
_entity_poly.pdbx_seq_one_letter_code
_entity_poly.pdbx_strand_id
1 'polypeptide(L)'
;MRKMTVDQRFPIALVIGSAGAAVALAIQATTGTFSGEAGFVRVAGAGALLGGLALADGFGRPGWAGLIRSVLSFAGATVFGAMMAVVLLPLDQFLSDIDPFGPLRDAVSAAVVGPLFVLGSILEEAAVLAVWSVGAGAAHLLRRTL
;
A
#
# COMPACT_ATOMS: atom_id res chain seq x y z
N MET A 1 -1.74 25.38 -11.75
CA MET A 1 -2.17 23.98 -11.95
C MET A 1 -3.49 23.76 -11.21
N ARG A 2 -4.55 23.27 -11.88
CA ARG A 2 -5.81 22.92 -11.20
C ARG A 2 -5.58 21.67 -10.34
N LYS A 3 -5.93 21.73 -9.05
CA LYS A 3 -5.95 20.56 -8.16
C LYS A 3 -7.08 19.63 -8.60
N MET A 4 -6.84 18.31 -8.55
CA MET A 4 -7.89 17.33 -8.79
C MET A 4 -8.96 17.39 -7.70
N THR A 5 -10.21 17.15 -8.07
CA THR A 5 -11.30 16.95 -7.11
C THR A 5 -11.20 15.55 -6.49
N VAL A 6 -11.88 15.34 -5.35
CA VAL A 6 -11.92 14.02 -4.70
C VAL A 6 -12.49 12.97 -5.65
N ASP A 7 -13.55 13.30 -6.40
CA ASP A 7 -14.18 12.38 -7.37
C ASP A 7 -13.22 11.90 -8.46
N GLN A 8 -12.28 12.75 -8.87
CA GLN A 8 -11.25 12.39 -9.86
C GLN A 8 -10.13 11.54 -9.25
N ARG A 9 -9.87 11.69 -7.95
CA ARG A 9 -8.82 10.95 -7.23
C ARG A 9 -9.29 9.58 -6.78
N PHE A 10 -10.56 9.44 -6.46
CA PHE A 10 -11.17 8.22 -5.95
C PHE A 10 -10.94 6.98 -6.83
N PRO A 11 -11.16 6.99 -8.17
CA PRO A 11 -10.93 5.80 -8.99
C PRO A 11 -9.44 5.40 -9.03
N ILE A 12 -8.52 6.36 -8.97
CA ILE A 12 -7.07 6.09 -8.90
C ILE A 12 -6.72 5.47 -7.54
N ALA A 13 -7.25 6.04 -6.46
CA ALA A 13 -7.07 5.52 -5.13
C ALA A 13 -7.62 4.09 -4.97
N LEU A 14 -8.72 3.76 -5.65
CA LEU A 14 -9.30 2.41 -5.64
C LEU A 14 -8.40 1.40 -6.35
N VAL A 15 -7.77 1.77 -7.48
CA VAL A 15 -6.74 0.95 -8.13
C VAL A 15 -5.53 0.74 -7.21
N ILE A 16 -5.08 1.79 -6.53
CA ILE A 16 -3.93 1.71 -5.62
C ILE A 16 -4.28 0.86 -4.38
N GLY A 17 -5.47 1.02 -3.82
CA GLY A 17 -5.95 0.23 -2.68
C GLY A 17 -6.08 -1.25 -3.00
N SER A 18 -6.68 -1.58 -4.15
CA SER A 18 -6.78 -2.98 -4.61
C SER A 18 -5.42 -3.60 -4.91
N ALA A 19 -4.50 -2.84 -5.50
CA ALA A 19 -3.12 -3.29 -5.69
C ALA A 19 -2.38 -3.49 -4.36
N GLY A 20 -2.59 -2.62 -3.37
CA GLY A 20 -2.05 -2.79 -2.02
C GLY A 20 -2.56 -4.06 -1.33
N ALA A 21 -3.86 -4.36 -1.45
CA ALA A 21 -4.43 -5.60 -0.95
C ALA A 21 -3.87 -6.84 -1.69
N ALA A 22 -3.71 -6.75 -3.01
CA ALA A 22 -3.14 -7.84 -3.82
C ALA A 22 -1.66 -8.08 -3.49
N VAL A 23 -0.87 -7.02 -3.26
CA VAL A 23 0.51 -7.12 -2.78
C VAL A 23 0.56 -7.80 -1.40
N ALA A 24 -0.32 -7.41 -0.48
CA ALA A 24 -0.41 -8.03 0.84
C ALA A 24 -0.76 -9.52 0.76
N LEU A 25 -1.70 -9.90 -0.12
CA LEU A 25 -2.03 -11.30 -0.39
C LEU A 25 -0.87 -12.08 -1.00
N ALA A 26 -0.15 -11.48 -1.95
CA ALA A 26 1.02 -12.09 -2.58
C ALA A 26 2.11 -12.36 -1.53
N ILE A 27 2.40 -11.39 -0.66
CA ILE A 27 3.34 -11.55 0.46
C ILE A 27 2.89 -12.68 1.39
N GLN A 28 1.61 -12.72 1.77
CA GLN A 28 1.08 -13.81 2.60
C GLN A 28 1.27 -15.18 1.96
N ALA A 29 1.07 -15.27 0.64
CA ALA A 29 1.19 -16.52 -0.11
C ALA A 29 2.64 -16.97 -0.31
N THR A 30 3.60 -16.04 -0.42
CA THR A 30 5.00 -16.39 -0.73
C THR A 30 5.88 -16.50 0.51
N THR A 31 5.72 -15.63 1.52
CA THR A 31 6.64 -15.58 2.68
C THR A 31 6.07 -16.21 3.95
N GLY A 32 4.76 -16.42 4.04
CA GLY A 32 4.08 -16.95 5.23
C GLY A 32 4.11 -16.04 6.46
N THR A 33 4.81 -14.90 6.41
CA THR A 33 5.06 -13.98 7.54
C THR A 33 3.78 -13.43 8.18
N PHE A 34 2.73 -13.26 7.38
CA PHE A 34 1.43 -12.77 7.82
C PHE A 34 0.30 -13.78 7.54
N SER A 35 0.62 -15.08 7.41
CA SER A 35 -0.35 -16.09 6.98
C SER A 35 -1.54 -16.17 7.94
N GLY A 36 -2.76 -16.10 7.41
CA GLY A 36 -4.00 -16.16 8.21
C GLY A 36 -4.47 -14.81 8.76
N GLU A 37 -3.71 -13.73 8.61
CA GLU A 37 -4.11 -12.40 9.09
C GLU A 37 -4.93 -11.65 8.03
N ALA A 38 -6.24 -11.91 8.00
CA ALA A 38 -7.16 -11.11 7.17
C ALA A 38 -7.14 -9.60 7.55
N GLY A 39 -6.66 -9.26 8.76
CA GLY A 39 -6.39 -7.89 9.20
C GLY A 39 -5.31 -7.21 8.34
N PHE A 40 -4.20 -7.90 8.05
CA PHE A 40 -3.08 -7.34 7.27
C PHE A 40 -3.52 -6.89 5.87
N VAL A 41 -4.24 -7.73 5.13
CA VAL A 41 -4.74 -7.42 3.78
C VAL A 41 -5.71 -6.24 3.81
N ARG A 42 -6.63 -6.22 4.78
CA ARG A 42 -7.62 -5.13 4.94
C ARG A 42 -6.93 -3.80 5.23
N VAL A 43 -6.01 -3.75 6.19
CA VAL A 43 -5.35 -2.51 6.57
C VAL A 43 -4.35 -2.05 5.50
N ALA A 44 -3.60 -2.97 4.89
CA ALA A 44 -2.69 -2.64 3.79
C ALA A 44 -3.44 -2.06 2.59
N GLY A 45 -4.57 -2.66 2.21
CA GLY A 45 -5.43 -2.16 1.14
C GLY A 45 -6.06 -0.80 1.46
N ALA A 46 -6.62 -0.64 2.68
CA ALA A 46 -7.22 0.63 3.11
C ALA A 46 -6.18 1.75 3.22
N GLY A 47 -4.99 1.46 3.77
CA GLY A 47 -3.90 2.42 3.83
C GLY A 47 -3.37 2.78 2.44
N ALA A 48 -3.21 1.81 1.53
CA ALA A 48 -2.84 2.09 0.14
C ALA A 48 -3.90 2.94 -0.58
N LEU A 49 -5.19 2.75 -0.30
CA LEU A 49 -6.27 3.61 -0.80
C LEU A 49 -6.12 5.06 -0.30
N LEU A 50 -5.91 5.25 1.00
CA LEU A 50 -5.70 6.59 1.59
C LEU A 50 -4.44 7.26 1.04
N GLY A 51 -3.34 6.51 0.91
CA GLY A 51 -2.12 6.96 0.25
C GLY A 51 -2.37 7.34 -1.21
N GLY A 52 -3.19 6.55 -1.92
CA GLY A 52 -3.61 6.83 -3.28
C GLY A 52 -4.43 8.13 -3.41
N LEU A 53 -5.32 8.42 -2.47
CA LEU A 53 -6.06 9.70 -2.44
C LEU A 53 -5.12 10.90 -2.27
N ALA A 54 -4.10 10.76 -1.41
CA ALA A 54 -3.11 11.80 -1.17
C ALA A 54 -2.16 12.01 -2.36
N LEU A 55 -1.80 10.92 -3.06
CA LEU A 55 -0.77 10.90 -4.10
C LEU A 55 -1.32 10.81 -5.53
N ALA A 56 -2.64 10.90 -5.72
CA ALA A 56 -3.30 10.83 -7.03
C ALA A 56 -2.78 11.89 -8.04
N ASP A 57 -2.39 13.08 -7.57
CA ASP A 57 -1.77 14.14 -8.40
C ASP A 57 -0.36 13.74 -8.91
N GLY A 58 0.18 12.61 -8.44
CA GLY A 58 1.42 11.99 -8.87
C GLY A 58 1.36 11.37 -10.26
N PHE A 59 0.17 10.97 -10.70
CA PHE A 59 -0.02 10.06 -11.84
C PHE A 59 -0.36 10.79 -13.16
N GLY A 60 -0.21 10.06 -14.27
CA GLY A 60 -0.70 10.43 -15.61
C GLY A 60 0.03 11.59 -16.31
N ARG A 61 1.15 12.05 -15.79
CA ARG A 61 2.02 12.98 -16.52
C ARG A 61 2.70 12.27 -17.70
N PRO A 62 2.78 12.89 -18.89
CA PRO A 62 3.43 12.29 -20.04
C PRO A 62 4.97 12.25 -19.88
N GLY A 63 5.60 11.33 -20.62
CA GLY A 63 7.06 11.19 -20.67
C GLY A 63 7.70 10.49 -19.47
N TRP A 64 9.01 10.27 -19.56
CA TRP A 64 9.79 9.53 -18.55
C TRP A 64 9.68 10.12 -17.14
N ALA A 65 9.73 11.45 -17.01
CA ALA A 65 9.58 12.12 -15.72
C ALA A 65 8.20 11.86 -15.07
N GLY A 66 7.14 11.75 -15.88
CA GLY A 66 5.80 11.44 -15.39
C GLY A 66 5.65 9.99 -14.95
N LEU A 67 6.30 9.06 -15.66
CA LEU A 67 6.36 7.65 -15.30
C LEU A 67 7.12 7.46 -13.98
N ILE A 68 8.32 8.07 -13.84
CA ILE A 68 9.10 8.04 -12.59
C ILE A 68 8.29 8.59 -11.41
N ARG A 69 7.63 9.74 -11.59
CA ARG A 69 6.77 10.32 -10.54
C ARG A 69 5.61 9.40 -10.15
N SER A 70 5.04 8.67 -11.10
CA SER A 70 3.95 7.72 -10.85
C SER A 70 4.44 6.53 -10.04
N VAL A 71 5.60 5.97 -10.41
CA VAL A 71 6.28 4.90 -9.67
C VAL A 71 6.58 5.35 -8.24
N LEU A 72 7.14 6.54 -8.04
CA LEU A 72 7.44 7.09 -6.71
C LEU A 72 6.17 7.34 -5.88
N SER A 73 5.10 7.81 -6.52
CA SER A 73 3.82 8.06 -5.86
C SER A 73 3.13 6.76 -5.46
N PHE A 74 3.25 5.72 -6.28
CA PHE A 74 2.74 4.39 -5.98
C PHE A 74 3.56 3.71 -4.87
N ALA A 75 4.89 3.83 -4.89
CA ALA A 75 5.77 3.38 -3.81
C ALA A 75 5.41 4.06 -2.49
N GLY A 76 5.21 5.39 -2.50
CA GLY A 76 4.79 6.15 -1.32
C GLY A 76 3.44 5.68 -0.76
N ALA A 77 2.46 5.41 -1.61
CA ALA A 77 1.16 4.88 -1.19
C ALA A 77 1.27 3.46 -0.62
N THR A 78 2.16 2.63 -1.18
CA THR A 78 2.44 1.27 -0.70
C THR A 78 3.08 1.29 0.69
N VAL A 79 4.10 2.13 0.87
CA VAL A 79 4.77 2.34 2.17
C VAL A 79 3.79 2.83 3.21
N PHE A 80 2.95 3.82 2.86
CA PHE A 80 1.93 4.32 3.77
C PHE A 80 0.92 3.23 4.15
N GLY A 81 0.49 2.40 3.20
CA GLY A 81 -0.34 1.22 3.45
C GLY A 81 0.29 0.23 4.43
N ALA A 82 1.58 -0.10 4.22
CA ALA A 82 2.33 -0.98 5.09
C ALA A 82 2.50 -0.40 6.50
N MET A 83 2.83 0.89 6.64
CA MET A 83 2.93 1.56 7.94
C MET A 83 1.62 1.50 8.70
N MET A 84 0.49 1.81 8.03
CA MET A 84 -0.82 1.73 8.64
C MET A 84 -1.16 0.30 9.06
N ALA A 85 -0.83 -0.70 8.24
CA ALA A 85 -1.01 -2.11 8.58
C ALA A 85 -0.28 -2.48 9.86
N VAL A 86 1.00 -2.14 9.96
CA VAL A 86 1.80 -2.50 11.13
C VAL A 86 1.39 -1.77 12.40
N VAL A 87 0.96 -0.50 12.30
CA VAL A 87 0.49 0.26 13.47
C VAL A 87 -0.88 -0.23 13.94
N LEU A 88 -1.78 -0.58 13.02
CA LEU A 88 -3.17 -0.91 13.36
C LEU A 88 -3.41 -2.41 13.57
N LEU A 89 -2.58 -3.31 13.06
CA LEU A 89 -2.65 -4.75 13.35
C LEU A 89 -2.66 -5.05 14.86
N PRO A 90 -1.73 -4.49 15.67
CA PRO A 90 -1.76 -4.68 17.11
C PRO A 90 -2.97 -4.01 17.77
N LEU A 91 -3.55 -2.96 17.17
CA LEU A 91 -4.80 -2.39 17.65
C LEU A 91 -6.00 -3.31 17.36
N ASP A 92 -6.04 -3.93 16.17
CA ASP A 92 -7.03 -4.94 15.79
C ASP A 92 -6.93 -6.15 16.75
N GLN A 93 -5.70 -6.60 17.04
CA GLN A 93 -5.41 -7.65 18.00
C GLN A 93 -5.78 -7.26 19.44
N PHE A 94 -5.46 -6.04 19.88
CA PHE A 94 -5.83 -5.49 21.19
C PHE A 94 -7.34 -5.34 21.38
N LEU A 95 -8.07 -4.98 20.33
CA LEU A 95 -9.54 -4.94 20.38
C LEU A 95 -10.14 -6.35 20.42
N SER A 96 -9.39 -7.37 19.98
CA SER A 96 -9.80 -8.78 20.04
C SER A 96 -9.31 -9.56 21.27
N ASP A 97 -8.26 -9.12 21.99
CA ASP A 97 -7.63 -9.83 23.13
C ASP A 97 -7.43 -8.94 24.40
N ILE A 98 -7.43 -9.55 25.59
CA ILE A 98 -7.55 -8.90 26.93
C ILE A 98 -6.18 -8.54 27.59
N ASP A 99 -5.08 -8.29 26.84
CA ASP A 99 -3.77 -7.98 27.47
C ASP A 99 -3.10 -6.69 26.92
N PRO A 100 -2.86 -5.62 27.73
CA PRO A 100 -2.92 -4.27 27.19
C PRO A 100 -1.59 -3.57 26.88
N PHE A 101 -0.40 -4.11 27.22
CA PHE A 101 0.83 -3.27 27.22
C PHE A 101 2.11 -3.89 26.61
N GLY A 102 2.10 -5.16 26.22
CA GLY A 102 3.21 -5.78 25.46
C GLY A 102 3.23 -5.44 23.96
N PRO A 103 2.10 -5.54 23.23
CA PRO A 103 2.08 -5.45 21.76
C PRO A 103 2.44 -4.08 21.19
N LEU A 104 2.21 -3.00 21.95
CA LEU A 104 2.34 -1.63 21.44
C LEU A 104 3.80 -1.21 21.19
N ARG A 105 4.74 -1.69 22.01
CA ARG A 105 6.17 -1.37 21.85
C ARG A 105 6.77 -2.09 20.65
N ASP A 106 6.40 -3.35 20.45
CA ASP A 106 6.83 -4.16 19.29
C ASP A 106 6.17 -3.68 18.00
N ALA A 107 4.95 -3.13 18.07
CA ALA A 107 4.30 -2.46 16.95
C ALA A 107 5.09 -1.26 16.41
N VAL A 108 5.64 -0.43 17.31
CA VAL A 108 6.38 0.78 16.93
C VAL A 108 7.72 0.43 16.28
N SER A 109 8.41 -0.60 16.76
CA SER A 109 9.64 -1.08 16.12
C SER A 109 9.33 -1.74 14.77
N ALA A 110 8.25 -2.52 14.70
CA ALA A 110 7.76 -3.11 13.46
C ALA A 110 7.31 -2.04 12.45
N ALA A 111 6.80 -0.88 12.88
CA ALA A 111 6.35 0.18 11.97
C ALA A 111 7.51 0.80 11.16
N VAL A 112 8.75 0.64 11.61
CA VAL A 112 9.96 1.04 10.87
C VAL A 112 10.46 -0.09 9.98
N VAL A 113 10.44 -1.33 10.47
CA VAL A 113 10.97 -2.51 9.75
C VAL A 113 9.99 -3.03 8.69
N GLY A 114 8.70 -2.98 8.94
CA GLY A 114 7.64 -3.50 8.09
C GLY A 114 7.59 -2.84 6.69
N PRO A 115 7.67 -1.51 6.57
CA PRO A 115 7.77 -0.88 5.26
C PRO A 115 9.03 -1.28 4.49
N LEU A 116 10.16 -1.45 5.17
CA LEU A 116 11.41 -1.94 4.55
C LEU A 116 11.26 -3.39 4.09
N PHE A 117 10.61 -4.23 4.89
CA PHE A 117 10.27 -5.60 4.51
C PHE A 117 9.39 -5.64 3.27
N VAL A 118 8.30 -4.85 3.23
CA VAL A 118 7.41 -4.78 2.06
C VAL A 118 8.16 -4.30 0.80
N LEU A 119 9.03 -3.31 0.93
CA LEU A 119 9.87 -2.85 -0.18
C LEU A 119 10.87 -3.93 -0.63
N GLY A 120 11.46 -4.67 0.31
CA GLY A 120 12.32 -5.81 0.03
C GLY A 120 11.57 -6.93 -0.71
N SER A 121 10.38 -7.30 -0.23
CA SER A 121 9.54 -8.33 -0.85
C SER A 121 9.13 -7.95 -2.29
N ILE A 122 8.91 -6.67 -2.58
CA ILE A 122 8.64 -6.22 -3.96
C ILE A 122 9.83 -6.52 -4.89
N LEU A 123 11.06 -6.45 -4.40
CA LEU A 123 12.27 -6.68 -5.21
C LEU A 123 12.66 -8.16 -5.28
N GLU A 124 12.39 -8.91 -4.22
CA GLU A 124 12.81 -10.30 -4.07
C GLU A 124 11.78 -11.30 -4.61
N GLU A 125 10.48 -10.96 -4.57
CA GLU A 125 9.40 -11.85 -4.99
C GLU A 125 8.81 -11.44 -6.35
N ALA A 126 9.01 -12.27 -7.37
CA ALA A 126 8.54 -11.98 -8.74
C ALA A 126 7.02 -11.78 -8.82
N ALA A 127 6.25 -12.52 -8.03
CA ALA A 127 4.80 -12.36 -7.97
C ALA A 127 4.39 -11.01 -7.38
N VAL A 128 5.05 -10.58 -6.30
CA VAL A 128 4.82 -9.27 -5.66
C VAL A 128 5.20 -8.14 -6.61
N LEU A 129 6.36 -8.25 -7.28
CA LEU A 129 6.81 -7.29 -8.28
C LEU A 129 5.83 -7.14 -9.44
N ALA A 130 5.30 -8.26 -9.94
CA ALA A 130 4.35 -8.29 -11.05
C ALA A 130 3.05 -7.57 -10.67
N VAL A 131 2.44 -7.92 -9.53
CA VAL A 131 1.21 -7.29 -9.03
C VAL A 131 1.43 -5.79 -8.81
N TRP A 132 2.55 -5.43 -8.19
CA TRP A 132 2.90 -4.03 -7.91
C TRP A 132 3.07 -3.21 -9.20
N SER A 133 3.80 -3.75 -10.18
CA SER A 133 4.05 -3.08 -11.46
C SER A 133 2.77 -2.90 -12.28
N VAL A 134 1.90 -3.91 -12.29
CA VAL A 134 0.58 -3.84 -12.95
C VAL A 134 -0.28 -2.77 -12.28
N GLY A 135 -0.32 -2.71 -10.94
CA GLY A 135 -1.05 -1.69 -10.20
C GLY A 135 -0.56 -0.27 -10.50
N ALA A 136 0.76 -0.05 -10.50
CA ALA A 136 1.37 1.24 -10.83
C ALA A 136 1.06 1.66 -12.28
N GLY A 137 1.16 0.72 -13.23
CA GLY A 137 0.83 0.95 -14.63
C GLY A 137 -0.65 1.28 -14.82
N ALA A 138 -1.56 0.53 -14.19
CA ALA A 138 -2.99 0.76 -14.25
C ALA A 138 -3.38 2.14 -13.69
N ALA A 139 -2.84 2.52 -12.53
CA ALA A 139 -3.09 3.84 -11.94
C ALA A 139 -2.57 4.98 -12.84
N HIS A 140 -1.39 4.79 -13.45
CA HIS A 140 -0.83 5.76 -14.39
C HIS A 140 -1.70 5.92 -15.64
N LEU A 141 -2.10 4.82 -16.27
CA LEU A 141 -2.92 4.82 -17.49
C LEU A 141 -4.32 5.38 -17.22
N LEU A 142 -4.96 4.96 -16.12
CA LEU A 142 -6.27 5.44 -15.72
C LEU A 142 -6.29 6.97 -15.56
N ARG A 143 -5.24 7.54 -14.96
CA ARG A 143 -5.14 9.01 -14.83
C ARG A 143 -4.99 9.72 -16.18
N ARG A 144 -4.41 9.07 -17.19
CA ARG A 144 -4.30 9.66 -18.55
C ARG A 144 -5.62 9.64 -19.31
N THR A 145 -6.54 8.76 -18.92
CA THR A 145 -7.86 8.63 -19.55
C THR A 145 -8.94 9.49 -18.89
N LEU A 146 -8.67 10.03 -17.69
CA LEU A 146 -9.55 10.90 -16.90
C LEU A 146 -9.18 12.38 -17.05
#